data_AF-A0A5C5XZQ1-F1
#
_entry.id   AF-A0A5C5XZQ1-F1
#
_cell.length_a   1.000
_cell.length_b   1.000
_cell.length_c   1.000
_cell.angle_alpha   90.00
_cell.angle_beta   90.00
_cell.angle_gamma   90.00
#
_symmetry.space_group_name_H-M   'P 1'
#
loop_
_entity.id
_entity.type
_entity.pdbx_description
1 polymer ?
#
loop_
_entity_poly.entity_id
_entity_poly.type
_entity_poly.pdbx_seq_one_letter_code
_entity_poly.pdbx_strand_id
1 'polypeptide(L)'
;MTQPLPDTPGFQQAAAKVKTFPTSPGVYLMKDVAGVVIYVGKAKNLRSRAGSYFLKAAAEDMRTADWIGEIADIDFLETDSEVDALLTESRLIKDIQPRHNKDLKDDKTFPYLMITTREEFPRVEVTREPKQKGVKLYGPFTSAGALRGAIQVMQRIFKFRTCSLDISESDERWNWFRPCLLASIQQCTAPCNFRISKEDYRRDIRRLQTFLEGGRTKLLKEMTQEMQSASKNLDFERAAVLRDEIRMLERLDERGELDTHAQPEVFYIDPKKGLAGLRKVLHLSETPRVIEGVDIAHLGGGQTVASLVQFIDGLPFKPGYRRFRIKDVSGIDDFRSIYEVVSRRFRKLSNDGETFPDILLIDGGKGQLNSAMAAFRDQEITPPTVISLAKRDEEIFRPGESEPIRLSKSAFALRLLQYVRDESHRFAQHYHHILRSKATLDDR
;
A
#
# COMPACT_ATOMS: atom_id res chain seq x y z
N MET A 1 -26.18 -11.11 -27.98
CA MET A 1 -25.98 -10.41 -29.25
C MET A 1 -24.95 -9.34 -29.00
N THR A 2 -23.76 -9.48 -29.59
CA THR A 2 -22.61 -8.57 -29.49
C THR A 2 -23.01 -7.20 -30.06
N GLN A 3 -22.93 -6.11 -29.29
CA GLN A 3 -23.15 -4.78 -29.87
C GLN A 3 -21.99 -4.46 -30.84
N PRO A 4 -22.28 -4.00 -32.07
CA PRO A 4 -21.24 -3.60 -33.00
C PRO A 4 -20.53 -2.34 -32.48
N LEU A 5 -19.22 -2.23 -32.76
CA LEU A 5 -18.47 -1.01 -32.47
C LEU A 5 -19.05 0.18 -33.25
N PRO A 6 -18.91 1.41 -32.73
CA PRO A 6 -19.27 2.60 -33.49
C PRO A 6 -18.48 2.66 -34.81
N ASP A 7 -19.18 2.92 -35.91
CA ASP A 7 -18.59 2.95 -37.26
C ASP A 7 -18.47 4.38 -37.81
N THR A 8 -18.34 5.38 -36.93
CA THR A 8 -18.22 6.77 -37.37
C THR A 8 -16.80 7.04 -37.89
N PRO A 9 -16.63 7.91 -38.91
CA PRO A 9 -15.29 8.24 -39.43
C PRO A 9 -14.33 8.77 -38.35
N GLY A 10 -14.84 9.57 -37.41
CA GLY A 10 -14.06 10.07 -36.27
C GLY A 10 -13.59 8.96 -35.34
N PHE A 11 -14.44 7.98 -35.04
CA PHE A 11 -14.07 6.85 -34.18
C PHE A 11 -12.95 6.01 -34.79
N GLN A 12 -13.02 5.74 -36.10
CA GLN A 12 -11.97 5.01 -36.83
C GLN A 12 -10.66 5.80 -36.88
N GLN A 13 -10.73 7.12 -37.07
CA GLN A 13 -9.56 8.00 -37.06
C GLN A 13 -8.88 8.02 -35.67
N ALA A 14 -9.66 8.16 -34.60
CA ALA A 14 -9.16 8.08 -33.24
C ALA A 14 -8.50 6.71 -32.96
N ALA A 15 -9.13 5.61 -33.39
CA ALA A 15 -8.56 4.26 -33.26
C ALA A 15 -7.23 4.09 -34.00
N ALA A 16 -7.09 4.68 -35.19
CA ALA A 16 -5.83 4.68 -35.94
C ALA A 16 -4.76 5.53 -35.24
N LYS A 17 -5.14 6.70 -34.72
CA LYS A 17 -4.26 7.62 -34.00
C LYS A 17 -3.70 6.99 -32.73
N VAL A 18 -4.47 6.21 -31.97
CA VAL A 18 -3.98 5.51 -30.78
C VAL A 18 -2.81 4.56 -31.07
N LYS A 19 -2.74 3.96 -32.26
CA LYS A 19 -1.63 3.05 -32.61
C LYS A 19 -0.27 3.76 -32.65
N THR A 20 -0.25 5.08 -32.84
CA THR A 20 0.98 5.87 -32.83
C THR A 20 1.39 6.31 -31.43
N PHE A 21 0.55 6.12 -30.41
CA PHE A 21 0.85 6.54 -29.04
C PHE A 21 2.10 5.82 -28.52
N PRO A 22 2.89 6.47 -27.66
CA PRO A 22 4.04 5.84 -27.02
C PRO A 22 3.58 4.76 -26.02
N THR A 23 4.53 3.93 -25.59
CA THR A 23 4.31 2.93 -24.54
C THR A 23 4.67 3.43 -23.15
N SER A 24 5.01 4.73 -23.03
CA SER A 24 5.31 5.43 -21.78
C SER A 24 4.05 5.68 -20.94
N PRO A 25 4.21 5.97 -19.63
CA PRO A 25 3.14 6.47 -18.79
C PRO A 25 2.65 7.84 -19.26
N GLY A 26 1.37 8.12 -19.05
CA GLY A 26 0.81 9.42 -19.41
C GLY A 26 -0.69 9.53 -19.20
N VAL A 27 -1.24 10.61 -19.73
CA VAL A 27 -2.67 10.90 -19.71
C VAL A 27 -3.17 10.97 -21.15
N TYR A 28 -4.32 10.36 -21.43
CA TYR A 28 -5.01 10.47 -22.71
C TYR A 28 -6.31 11.27 -22.56
N LEU A 29 -6.68 12.00 -23.61
CA LEU A 29 -7.84 12.88 -23.66
C LEU A 29 -8.70 12.47 -24.86
N MET A 30 -9.92 12.01 -24.61
CA MET A 30 -10.90 11.71 -25.64
C MET A 30 -11.72 12.95 -25.95
N LYS A 31 -11.98 13.21 -27.23
CA LYS A 31 -12.70 14.37 -27.71
C LYS A 31 -13.88 13.99 -28.59
N ASP A 32 -14.91 14.83 -28.57
CA ASP A 32 -16.03 14.74 -29.50
C ASP A 32 -15.72 15.35 -30.87
N VAL A 33 -16.70 15.33 -31.77
CA VAL A 33 -16.62 15.89 -33.12
C VAL A 33 -16.34 17.40 -33.15
N ALA A 34 -16.66 18.12 -32.08
CA ALA A 34 -16.39 19.55 -31.93
C ALA A 34 -14.99 19.83 -31.32
N GLY A 35 -14.24 18.77 -30.99
CA GLY A 35 -12.93 18.87 -30.34
C GLY A 35 -13.00 19.14 -28.84
N VAL A 36 -14.18 19.04 -28.22
CA VAL A 36 -14.35 19.21 -26.78
C VAL A 36 -13.88 17.95 -26.07
N VAL A 37 -13.07 18.09 -25.02
CA VAL A 37 -12.60 16.96 -24.21
C VAL A 37 -13.75 16.41 -23.38
N ILE A 38 -14.16 15.18 -23.69
CA ILE A 38 -15.29 14.49 -23.02
C ILE A 38 -14.84 13.52 -21.94
N TYR A 39 -13.59 13.02 -22.03
CA TYR A 39 -13.01 12.11 -21.04
C TYR A 39 -11.49 12.28 -20.95
N VAL A 40 -10.96 12.19 -19.74
CA VAL A 40 -9.52 12.19 -19.42
C VAL A 40 -9.21 10.94 -18.60
N GLY A 41 -8.15 10.22 -18.97
CA GLY A 41 -7.71 9.04 -18.23
C GLY A 41 -6.20 8.88 -18.18
N LYS A 42 -5.68 8.31 -17.08
CA LYS A 42 -4.26 7.94 -16.93
C LYS A 42 -3.96 6.55 -17.46
N ALA A 43 -2.72 6.33 -17.86
CA ALA A 43 -2.21 5.06 -18.35
C ALA A 43 -0.76 4.82 -17.89
N LYS A 44 -0.44 3.56 -17.58
CA LYS A 44 0.95 3.08 -17.45
C LYS A 44 1.62 2.94 -18.82
N ASN A 45 0.82 2.51 -19.81
CA ASN A 45 1.18 2.37 -21.20
C ASN A 45 0.07 3.03 -22.01
N LEU A 46 0.35 4.23 -22.54
CA LEU A 46 -0.62 5.04 -23.26
C LEU A 46 -1.27 4.27 -24.41
N ARG A 47 -0.47 3.63 -25.27
CA ARG A 47 -0.96 2.84 -26.40
C ARG A 47 -1.92 1.72 -26.00
N SER A 48 -1.49 0.87 -25.06
CA SER A 48 -2.28 -0.29 -24.64
C SER A 48 -3.57 0.14 -23.94
N ARG A 49 -3.49 1.11 -23.01
CA ARG A 49 -4.66 1.53 -22.22
C ARG A 49 -5.66 2.32 -23.06
N ALA A 50 -5.21 3.30 -23.85
CA ALA A 50 -6.11 4.05 -24.72
C ALA A 50 -6.72 3.14 -25.81
N GLY A 51 -5.94 2.17 -26.30
CA GLY A 51 -6.38 1.22 -27.32
C GLY A 51 -7.54 0.33 -26.87
N SER A 52 -7.62 0.05 -25.57
CA SER A 52 -8.68 -0.80 -25.01
C SER A 52 -10.11 -0.29 -25.28
N TYR A 53 -10.33 1.02 -25.44
CA TYR A 53 -11.65 1.60 -25.73
C TYR A 53 -12.13 1.35 -27.17
N PHE A 54 -11.21 0.99 -28.07
CA PHE A 54 -11.52 0.71 -29.48
C PHE A 54 -11.66 -0.80 -29.75
N LEU A 55 -11.66 -1.62 -28.70
CA LEU A 55 -11.92 -3.06 -28.77
C LEU A 55 -13.41 -3.33 -28.56
N LYS A 56 -13.92 -4.41 -29.16
CA LYS A 56 -15.35 -4.80 -29.04
C LYS A 56 -15.82 -4.92 -27.59
N ALA A 57 -14.96 -5.41 -26.69
CA ALA A 57 -15.25 -5.55 -25.27
C ALA A 57 -15.61 -4.21 -24.58
N ALA A 58 -15.10 -3.07 -25.08
CA ALA A 58 -15.41 -1.77 -24.49
C ALA A 58 -16.82 -1.27 -24.84
N ALA A 59 -17.36 -1.69 -25.99
CA ALA A 59 -18.75 -1.44 -26.36
C ALA A 59 -19.74 -2.31 -25.55
N GLU A 60 -19.25 -3.29 -24.80
CA GLU A 60 -20.06 -4.18 -23.95
C GLU A 60 -19.97 -3.83 -22.46
N ASP A 61 -19.00 -3.00 -22.05
CA ASP A 61 -18.82 -2.58 -20.66
C ASP A 61 -19.86 -1.50 -20.31
N MET A 62 -20.66 -1.76 -19.27
CA MET A 62 -21.70 -0.85 -18.77
C MET A 62 -21.18 0.56 -18.44
N ARG A 63 -19.88 0.74 -18.18
CA ARG A 63 -19.28 2.05 -17.88
C ARG A 63 -18.98 2.87 -19.12
N THR A 64 -18.70 2.22 -20.25
CA THR A 64 -18.14 2.90 -21.42
C THR A 64 -19.02 2.79 -22.66
N ALA A 65 -19.90 1.80 -22.72
CA ALA A 65 -20.80 1.56 -23.85
C ALA A 65 -21.61 2.81 -24.24
N ASP A 66 -22.08 3.57 -23.26
CA ASP A 66 -23.00 4.70 -23.48
C ASP A 66 -22.36 5.91 -24.18
N TRP A 67 -21.04 6.05 -24.16
CA TRP A 67 -20.37 7.26 -24.66
C TRP A 67 -19.18 7.03 -25.59
N ILE A 68 -18.70 5.79 -25.73
CA ILE A 68 -17.60 5.46 -26.66
C ILE A 68 -17.93 5.92 -28.10
N GLY A 69 -19.20 5.89 -28.51
CA GLY A 69 -19.64 6.36 -29.82
C GLY A 69 -19.48 7.86 -30.08
N GLU A 70 -19.29 8.66 -29.03
CA GLU A 70 -19.06 10.11 -29.14
C GLU A 70 -17.60 10.44 -29.45
N ILE A 71 -16.69 9.48 -29.29
CA ILE A 71 -15.25 9.68 -29.51
C ILE A 71 -15.01 9.93 -31.01
N ALA A 72 -14.51 11.12 -31.33
CA ALA A 72 -14.12 11.50 -32.68
C ALA A 72 -12.61 11.79 -32.82
N ASP A 73 -11.93 12.12 -31.72
CA ASP A 73 -10.48 12.31 -31.69
C ASP A 73 -9.91 11.92 -30.31
N ILE A 74 -8.60 11.69 -30.25
CA ILE A 74 -7.88 11.35 -29.03
C ILE A 74 -6.48 11.96 -29.03
N ASP A 75 -6.07 12.56 -27.92
CA ASP A 75 -4.72 13.06 -27.68
C ASP A 75 -4.08 12.41 -26.45
N PHE A 76 -2.78 12.64 -26.28
CA PHE A 76 -2.03 12.21 -25.10
C PHE A 76 -1.04 13.27 -24.63
N LEU A 77 -0.67 13.16 -23.36
CA LEU A 77 0.46 13.81 -22.74
C LEU A 77 1.32 12.74 -22.07
N GLU A 78 2.58 12.65 -22.47
CA GLU A 78 3.55 11.78 -21.81
C GLU A 78 3.92 12.35 -20.45
N THR A 79 4.21 11.45 -19.52
CA THR A 79 4.66 11.82 -18.18
C THR A 79 5.83 10.94 -17.78
N ASP A 80 6.72 11.50 -16.99
CA ASP A 80 7.93 10.82 -16.56
C ASP A 80 7.68 9.66 -15.57
N SER A 81 6.47 9.48 -15.04
CA SER A 81 6.13 8.36 -14.14
C SER A 81 4.62 8.14 -14.02
N GLU A 82 4.19 6.99 -13.47
CA GLU A 82 2.77 6.76 -13.16
C GLU A 82 2.19 7.75 -12.12
N VAL A 83 3.04 8.23 -11.20
CA VAL A 83 2.66 9.26 -10.21
C VAL A 83 2.41 10.59 -10.91
N ASP A 84 3.28 10.96 -11.86
CA ASP A 84 3.11 12.15 -12.68
C ASP A 84 1.85 12.05 -13.55
N ALA A 85 1.55 10.88 -14.13
CA ALA A 85 0.31 10.61 -14.86
C ALA A 85 -0.94 10.81 -13.97
N LEU A 86 -0.92 10.26 -12.75
CA LEU A 86 -2.01 10.41 -11.79
C LEU A 86 -2.25 11.88 -11.40
N LEU A 87 -1.18 12.63 -11.12
CA LEU A 87 -1.28 14.05 -10.76
C LEU A 87 -1.76 14.89 -11.94
N THR A 88 -1.26 14.60 -13.15
CA THR A 88 -1.63 15.30 -14.38
C THR A 88 -3.10 15.03 -14.74
N GLU A 89 -3.56 13.78 -14.63
CA GLU A 89 -4.97 13.41 -14.82
C GLU A 89 -5.87 14.23 -13.88
N SER A 90 -5.53 14.26 -12.59
CA SER A 90 -6.33 14.99 -11.59
C SER A 90 -6.40 16.49 -11.89
N ARG A 91 -5.30 17.12 -12.31
CA ARG A 91 -5.28 18.53 -12.72
C ARG A 91 -6.15 18.77 -13.94
N LEU A 92 -6.00 17.95 -14.99
CA LEU A 92 -6.79 18.09 -16.22
C LEU A 92 -8.28 17.86 -15.97
N ILE A 93 -8.67 16.87 -15.16
CA ILE A 93 -10.07 16.67 -14.76
C ILE A 93 -10.58 17.89 -14.00
N LYS A 94 -9.77 18.45 -13.09
CA LYS A 94 -10.14 19.63 -12.31
C LYS A 94 -10.34 20.86 -13.20
N ASP A 95 -9.46 21.08 -14.17
CA ASP A 95 -9.44 22.29 -15.00
C ASP A 95 -10.46 22.20 -16.16
N ILE A 96 -10.54 21.05 -16.81
CA ILE A 96 -11.40 20.82 -17.99
C ILE A 96 -12.82 20.42 -17.57
N GLN A 97 -12.97 19.74 -16.43
CA GLN A 97 -14.24 19.24 -15.93
C GLN A 97 -15.03 18.39 -16.96
N PRO A 98 -14.43 17.34 -17.57
CA PRO A 98 -15.04 16.58 -18.66
C PRO A 98 -16.34 15.88 -18.25
N ARG A 99 -17.28 15.78 -19.18
CA ARG A 99 -18.62 15.23 -18.93
C ARG A 99 -18.58 13.78 -18.40
N HIS A 100 -17.89 12.87 -19.08
CA HIS A 100 -17.93 11.45 -18.72
C HIS A 100 -17.09 11.11 -17.48
N ASN A 101 -16.09 11.92 -17.13
CA ASN A 101 -15.45 11.83 -15.81
C ASN A 101 -16.39 12.24 -14.67
N LYS A 102 -17.45 13.00 -14.95
CA LYS A 102 -18.47 13.39 -13.97
C LYS A 102 -19.62 12.38 -13.89
N ASP A 103 -20.00 11.77 -15.01
CA ASP A 103 -21.21 10.95 -15.12
C ASP A 103 -20.97 9.47 -14.73
N LEU A 104 -19.73 8.99 -14.80
CA LEU A 104 -19.29 7.66 -14.31
C LEU A 104 -19.36 7.47 -12.78
N LYS A 105 -20.07 8.36 -12.06
CA LYS A 105 -20.10 8.40 -10.60
C LYS A 105 -21.26 7.58 -10.05
N ASP A 106 -20.90 6.45 -9.44
CA ASP A 106 -21.58 6.01 -8.21
C ASP A 106 -21.64 7.17 -7.21
N ASP A 107 -22.59 7.13 -6.27
CA ASP A 107 -22.80 8.02 -5.10
C ASP A 107 -21.59 8.18 -4.13
N LYS A 108 -20.34 8.00 -4.59
CA LYS A 108 -19.11 8.02 -3.81
C LYS A 108 -18.33 9.32 -4.07
N THR A 109 -18.09 10.08 -3.01
CA THR A 109 -17.23 11.27 -3.00
C THR A 109 -15.79 10.95 -3.41
N PHE A 110 -15.20 11.80 -4.27
CA PHE A 110 -13.82 11.63 -4.72
C PHE A 110 -12.82 11.82 -3.57
N PRO A 111 -11.76 10.99 -3.49
CA PRO A 111 -10.65 11.26 -2.59
C PRO A 111 -9.84 12.48 -3.05
N TYR A 112 -9.42 13.28 -2.09
CA TYR A 112 -8.53 14.41 -2.20
C TYR A 112 -7.29 14.16 -1.34
N LEU A 113 -6.16 14.66 -1.80
CA LEU A 113 -4.96 14.81 -0.99
C LEU A 113 -4.99 16.22 -0.38
N MET A 114 -4.96 16.28 0.93
CA MET A 114 -5.05 17.51 1.71
C MET A 114 -3.76 17.73 2.51
N ILE A 115 -3.19 18.92 2.41
CA ILE A 115 -2.02 19.33 3.20
C ILE A 115 -2.43 20.50 4.08
N THR A 116 -2.27 20.39 5.39
CA THR A 116 -2.63 21.47 6.32
C THR A 116 -1.61 22.60 6.26
N THR A 117 -2.05 23.86 6.30
CA THR A 117 -1.13 25.01 6.14
C THR A 117 -0.88 25.79 7.42
N ARG A 118 -1.80 25.67 8.39
CA ARG A 118 -1.76 26.43 9.66
C ARG A 118 -1.02 25.72 10.78
N GLU A 119 -0.84 24.41 10.68
CA GLU A 119 -0.09 23.65 11.68
C GLU A 119 1.40 23.95 11.59
N GLU A 120 2.10 23.89 12.73
CA GLU A 120 3.56 24.06 12.80
C GLU A 120 4.28 22.96 12.01
N PHE A 121 3.75 21.74 12.09
CA PHE A 121 4.16 20.58 11.30
C PHE A 121 3.01 20.11 10.41
N PRO A 122 2.88 20.65 9.18
CA PRO A 122 1.86 20.26 8.20
C PRO A 122 1.70 18.75 8.07
N ARG A 123 0.46 18.26 8.18
CA ARG A 123 0.13 16.86 7.89
C ARG A 123 -0.43 16.73 6.47
N VAL A 124 -0.17 15.57 5.89
CA VAL A 124 -0.71 15.16 4.60
C VAL A 124 -1.75 14.08 4.84
N GLU A 125 -2.95 14.24 4.28
CA GLU A 125 -4.10 13.38 4.56
C GLU A 125 -4.88 13.08 3.28
N VAL A 126 -5.43 11.87 3.17
CA VAL A 126 -6.43 11.54 2.15
C VAL A 126 -7.82 11.68 2.76
N THR A 127 -8.64 12.55 2.20
CA THR A 127 -10.02 12.76 2.66
C THR A 127 -10.98 12.80 1.49
N ARG A 128 -12.23 12.39 1.72
CA ARG A 128 -13.35 12.59 0.78
C ARG A 128 -14.20 13.81 1.13
N GLU A 129 -13.94 14.40 2.29
CA GLU A 129 -14.59 15.59 2.84
C GLU A 129 -13.52 16.66 3.08
N PRO A 130 -13.05 17.33 2.00
CA PRO A 130 -11.97 18.27 2.11
C PRO A 130 -12.40 19.54 2.87
N LYS A 131 -11.54 20.00 3.80
CA LYS A 131 -11.72 21.31 4.45
C LYS A 131 -11.55 22.42 3.42
N GLN A 132 -12.34 23.49 3.51
CA GLN A 132 -12.23 24.62 2.57
C GLN A 132 -11.19 25.68 2.96
N LYS A 133 -10.77 25.74 4.23
CA LYS A 133 -9.85 26.75 4.75
C LYS A 133 -8.69 26.12 5.51
N GLY A 134 -7.53 26.78 5.46
CA GLY A 134 -6.33 26.36 6.19
C GLY A 134 -5.65 25.09 5.65
N VAL A 135 -5.94 24.75 4.38
CA VAL A 135 -5.41 23.56 3.71
C VAL A 135 -5.10 23.86 2.24
N LYS A 136 -4.18 23.09 1.67
CA LYS A 136 -3.95 22.95 0.23
C LYS A 136 -4.56 21.63 -0.21
N LEU A 137 -5.38 21.68 -1.26
CA LEU A 137 -6.09 20.51 -1.80
C LEU A 137 -5.58 20.17 -3.19
N TYR A 138 -5.26 18.90 -3.38
CA TYR A 138 -4.94 18.27 -4.66
C TYR A 138 -5.97 17.19 -4.90
N GLY A 139 -6.48 17.08 -6.13
CA GLY A 139 -7.66 16.29 -6.42
C GLY A 139 -8.75 17.09 -7.13
N PRO A 140 -9.87 16.45 -7.46
CA PRO A 140 -10.26 15.08 -7.09
C PRO A 140 -9.43 14.00 -7.80
N PHE A 141 -9.22 12.86 -7.13
CA PHE A 141 -8.60 11.68 -7.75
C PHE A 141 -9.64 10.63 -8.10
N THR A 142 -9.50 10.01 -9.27
CA THR A 142 -10.40 8.98 -9.79
C THR A 142 -10.27 7.65 -9.03
N SER A 143 -9.06 7.31 -8.57
CA SER A 143 -8.75 6.06 -7.85
C SER A 143 -8.13 6.32 -6.48
N ALA A 144 -8.82 5.87 -5.43
CA ALA A 144 -8.30 5.92 -4.06
C ALA A 144 -7.08 5.01 -3.86
N GLY A 145 -7.04 3.86 -4.55
CA GLY A 145 -5.91 2.92 -4.49
C GLY A 145 -4.64 3.54 -5.07
N ALA A 146 -4.74 4.07 -6.29
CA ALA A 146 -3.62 4.73 -6.96
C ALA A 146 -3.10 5.94 -6.16
N LEU A 147 -4.00 6.72 -5.54
CA LEU A 147 -3.62 7.81 -4.66
C LEU A 147 -2.83 7.32 -3.43
N ARG A 148 -3.27 6.24 -2.77
CA ARG A 148 -2.55 5.66 -1.64
C ARG A 148 -1.18 5.14 -2.05
N GLY A 149 -1.07 4.46 -3.19
CA GLY A 149 0.20 4.02 -3.76
C GLY A 149 1.15 5.19 -3.99
N ALA A 150 0.67 6.25 -4.63
CA ALA A 150 1.45 7.46 -4.88
C ALA A 150 1.95 8.10 -3.57
N ILE A 151 1.10 8.17 -2.53
CA ILE A 151 1.48 8.70 -1.21
C ILE A 151 2.62 7.90 -0.59
N GLN A 152 2.58 6.56 -0.65
CA GLN A 152 3.66 5.74 -0.10
C GLN A 152 5.00 6.02 -0.79
N VAL A 153 4.98 6.21 -2.10
CA VAL A 153 6.18 6.57 -2.87
C VAL A 153 6.68 7.95 -2.47
N MET A 154 5.78 8.94 -2.41
CA MET A 154 6.12 10.31 -2.01
C MET A 154 6.62 10.40 -0.56
N GLN A 155 6.08 9.61 0.38
CA GLN A 155 6.55 9.58 1.78
C GLN A 155 7.99 9.12 1.91
N ARG A 156 8.48 8.24 1.02
CA ARG A 156 9.89 7.82 1.04
C ARG A 156 10.84 8.92 0.61
N ILE A 157 10.37 9.87 -0.19
CA ILE A 157 11.17 10.97 -0.74
C ILE A 157 11.09 12.18 0.20
N PHE A 158 9.86 12.62 0.50
CA PHE A 158 9.59 13.87 1.23
C PHE A 158 9.37 13.68 2.73
N LYS A 159 9.33 12.43 3.22
CA LYS A 159 9.30 12.07 4.65
C LYS A 159 8.29 12.85 5.50
N PHE A 160 7.09 13.06 4.97
CA PHE A 160 6.02 13.80 5.65
C PHE A 160 5.16 12.91 6.55
N ARG A 161 4.54 13.53 7.56
CA ARG A 161 3.60 12.87 8.47
C ARG A 161 2.20 12.72 7.87
N THR A 162 1.56 11.60 8.20
CA THR A 162 0.14 11.32 7.94
C THR A 162 -0.67 11.07 9.22
N CYS A 163 -0.03 11.17 10.40
CA CYS A 163 -0.71 10.99 11.68
C CYS A 163 -1.57 12.21 12.06
N SER A 164 -2.59 12.00 12.89
CA SER A 164 -3.55 13.01 13.34
C SER A 164 -3.12 13.82 14.57
N LEU A 165 -1.87 13.68 15.03
CA LEU A 165 -1.35 14.36 16.22
C LEU A 165 -1.39 15.90 16.09
N ASP A 166 -1.67 16.62 17.16
CA ASP A 166 -1.62 18.08 17.16
C ASP A 166 -0.31 18.55 17.80
N ILE A 167 0.75 18.57 16.98
CA ILE A 167 2.12 18.79 17.45
C ILE A 167 2.36 20.29 17.52
N SER A 168 2.72 20.76 18.71
CA SER A 168 3.17 22.13 18.94
C SER A 168 4.56 22.13 19.55
N GLU A 169 5.42 23.03 19.06
CA GLU A 169 6.80 23.19 19.50
C GLU A 169 6.92 23.63 20.96
N SER A 170 5.91 24.35 21.48
CA SER A 170 5.87 24.80 22.87
C SER A 170 5.42 23.72 23.87
N ASP A 171 4.95 22.57 23.39
CA ASP A 171 4.40 21.50 24.21
C ASP A 171 5.48 20.45 24.51
N GLU A 172 6.00 20.49 25.74
CA GLU A 172 7.14 19.67 26.15
C GLU A 172 6.88 18.16 26.09
N ARG A 173 5.61 17.71 26.04
CA ARG A 173 5.29 16.27 25.97
C ARG A 173 5.90 15.59 24.74
N TRP A 174 6.13 16.36 23.67
CA TRP A 174 6.68 15.82 22.43
C TRP A 174 8.14 15.42 22.57
N ASN A 175 8.92 16.01 23.49
CA ASN A 175 10.31 15.62 23.76
C ASN A 175 10.47 14.13 24.07
N TRP A 176 9.46 13.53 24.70
CA TRP A 176 9.47 12.13 25.15
C TRP A 176 8.51 11.24 24.37
N PHE A 177 7.81 11.80 23.38
CA PHE A 177 6.81 11.06 22.61
C PHE A 177 7.49 10.08 21.65
N ARG A 178 7.18 8.79 21.79
CA ARG A 178 7.78 7.74 20.95
C ARG A 178 7.32 7.88 19.49
N PRO A 179 8.24 8.07 18.52
CA PRO A 179 7.89 8.12 17.10
C PRO A 179 7.25 6.82 16.60
N CYS A 180 6.34 6.95 15.63
CA CYS A 180 5.67 5.80 15.02
C CYS A 180 6.56 5.05 14.02
N LEU A 181 6.04 3.95 13.47
CA LEU A 181 6.73 3.13 12.48
C LEU A 181 7.26 3.92 11.29
N LEU A 182 6.52 4.94 10.81
CA LEU A 182 6.94 5.76 9.67
C LEU A 182 8.30 6.43 9.91
N ALA A 183 8.61 6.81 11.17
CA ALA A 183 9.92 7.32 11.52
C ALA A 183 11.01 6.23 11.42
N SER A 184 10.73 5.04 11.94
CA SER A 184 11.66 3.91 11.92
C SER A 184 11.97 3.42 10.50
N ILE A 185 11.01 3.53 9.57
CA ILE A 185 11.19 3.15 8.16
C ILE A 185 11.55 4.32 7.25
N GLN A 186 11.95 5.48 7.82
CA GLN A 186 12.40 6.66 7.08
C GLN A 186 11.37 7.22 6.09
N GLN A 187 10.09 7.16 6.45
CA GLN A 187 8.95 7.75 5.73
C GLN A 187 8.35 8.98 6.46
N CYS A 188 8.85 9.29 7.66
CA CYS A 188 8.51 10.50 8.39
C CYS A 188 9.75 10.96 9.16
N THR A 189 10.07 12.27 9.12
CA THR A 189 11.18 12.85 9.90
C THR A 189 10.88 13.03 11.39
N ALA A 190 9.77 12.45 11.87
CA ALA A 190 9.37 12.41 13.28
C ALA A 190 9.30 13.78 13.99
N PRO A 191 8.51 14.74 13.47
CA PRO A 191 8.28 16.00 14.18
C PRO A 191 7.61 15.78 15.55
N CYS A 192 6.91 14.65 15.74
CA CYS A 192 6.28 14.29 17.01
C CYS A 192 7.27 14.03 18.15
N ASN A 193 8.58 13.99 17.87
CA ASN A 193 9.63 13.90 18.87
C ASN A 193 10.74 14.92 18.63
N PHE A 194 10.45 15.99 17.89
CA PHE A 194 11.40 17.05 17.55
C PHE A 194 12.74 16.56 16.95
N ARG A 195 12.73 15.42 16.24
CA ARG A 195 13.91 14.95 15.48
C ARG A 195 14.21 15.80 14.24
N ILE A 196 13.32 16.72 13.92
CA ILE A 196 13.45 17.69 12.84
C ILE A 196 12.91 19.03 13.34
N SER A 197 13.59 20.11 12.95
CA SER A 197 13.12 21.47 13.22
C SER A 197 11.83 21.77 12.45
N LYS A 198 11.06 22.74 12.94
CA LYS A 198 9.88 23.25 12.24
C LYS A 198 10.23 23.79 10.86
N GLU A 199 11.34 24.49 10.73
CA GLU A 199 11.82 25.13 9.51
C GLU A 199 12.19 24.09 8.45
N ASP A 200 12.93 23.05 8.85
CA ASP A 200 13.35 21.97 7.97
C ASP A 200 12.16 21.13 7.53
N TYR A 201 11.25 20.78 8.47
CA TYR A 201 10.04 20.04 8.12
C TYR A 201 9.15 20.81 7.14
N ARG A 202 9.00 22.13 7.33
CA ARG A 202 8.28 22.98 6.38
C ARG A 202 8.99 23.06 5.03
N ARG A 203 10.32 22.96 4.97
CA ARG A 203 11.07 22.89 3.70
C ARG A 203 10.72 21.61 2.95
N ASP A 204 10.65 20.47 3.63
CA ASP A 204 10.26 19.20 3.01
C ASP A 204 8.82 19.24 2.47
N ILE A 205 7.90 19.85 3.22
CA ILE A 205 6.52 20.05 2.77
C ILE A 205 6.43 20.99 1.56
N ARG A 206 7.25 22.05 1.50
CA ARG A 206 7.32 22.92 0.32
C ARG A 206 7.83 22.15 -0.91
N ARG A 207 8.84 21.29 -0.75
CA ARG A 207 9.32 20.43 -1.84
C ARG A 207 8.22 19.50 -2.35
N LEU A 208 7.47 18.87 -1.43
CA LEU A 208 6.30 18.06 -1.77
C LEU A 208 5.25 18.88 -2.55
N GLN A 209 4.93 20.10 -2.10
CA GLN A 209 3.97 20.97 -2.78
C GLN A 209 4.45 21.33 -4.20
N THR A 210 5.72 21.72 -4.37
CA THR A 210 6.31 22.00 -5.70
C THR A 210 6.20 20.79 -6.62
N PHE A 211 6.47 19.59 -6.11
CA PHE A 211 6.31 18.34 -6.87
C PHE A 211 4.84 18.10 -7.26
N LEU A 212 3.91 18.22 -6.31
CA LEU A 212 2.47 18.07 -6.53
C LEU A 212 1.86 19.14 -7.45
N GLU A 213 2.57 20.24 -7.70
CA GLU A 213 2.21 21.30 -8.66
C GLU A 213 2.85 21.10 -10.04
N GLY A 214 3.65 20.03 -10.23
CA GLY A 214 4.27 19.68 -11.51
C GLY A 214 5.69 20.24 -11.68
N GLY A 215 6.25 20.82 -10.63
CA GLY A 215 7.59 21.40 -10.62
C GLY A 215 8.73 20.39 -10.48
N ARG A 216 8.59 19.14 -10.97
CA ARG A 216 9.60 18.07 -10.82
C ARG A 216 10.99 18.51 -11.29
N THR A 217 11.08 19.03 -12.52
CA THR A 217 12.36 19.48 -13.12
C THR A 217 12.98 20.62 -12.32
N LYS A 218 12.16 21.58 -11.89
CA LYS A 218 12.60 22.70 -11.04
C LYS A 218 13.13 22.20 -9.69
N LEU A 219 12.39 21.30 -9.04
CA LEU A 219 12.74 20.72 -7.76
C LEU A 219 14.06 19.93 -7.84
N LEU A 220 14.25 19.11 -8.87
CA LEU A 220 15.51 18.37 -9.10
C LEU A 220 16.70 19.33 -9.23
N LYS A 221 16.53 20.42 -9.98
CA LYS A 221 17.56 21.44 -10.14
C LYS A 221 17.91 22.10 -8.80
N GLU A 222 16.91 22.51 -8.02
CA GLU A 222 17.10 23.12 -6.70
C GLU A 222 17.82 22.16 -5.73
N MET A 223 17.36 20.91 -5.64
CA MET A 223 17.97 19.90 -4.78
C MET A 223 19.43 19.59 -5.19
N THR A 224 19.72 19.55 -6.50
CA THR A 224 21.07 19.32 -7.01
C THR A 224 22.01 20.46 -6.64
N GLN A 225 21.54 21.71 -6.74
CA GLN A 225 22.32 22.88 -6.32
C GLN A 225 22.58 22.89 -4.81
N GLU A 226 21.60 22.47 -4.00
CA GLU A 226 21.76 22.35 -2.56
C GLU A 226 22.76 21.24 -2.19
N MET A 227 22.69 20.10 -2.86
CA MET A 227 23.63 18.98 -2.69
C MET A 227 25.07 19.41 -3.03
N GLN A 228 25.26 20.11 -4.15
CA GLN A 228 26.57 20.62 -4.57
C GLN A 228 27.11 21.66 -3.57
N SER A 229 26.26 22.55 -3.07
CA SER A 229 26.63 23.52 -2.03
C SER A 229 27.04 22.85 -0.72
N ALA A 230 26.29 21.84 -0.26
CA ALA A 230 26.64 21.05 0.91
C ALA A 230 28.00 20.36 0.75
N SER A 231 28.24 19.73 -0.41
CA SER A 231 29.53 19.12 -0.73
C SER A 231 30.69 20.13 -0.76
N LYS A 232 30.48 21.35 -1.28
CA LYS A 232 31.49 22.42 -1.28
C LYS A 232 31.81 22.89 0.13
N ASN A 233 30.81 22.91 1.01
CA ASN A 233 30.95 23.28 2.42
C ASN A 233 31.44 22.12 3.31
N LEU A 234 31.86 21.00 2.72
CA LEU A 234 32.32 19.79 3.42
C LEU A 234 31.26 19.10 4.30
N ASP A 235 29.97 19.41 4.08
CA ASP A 235 28.83 18.74 4.73
C ASP A 235 28.42 17.50 3.92
N PHE A 236 29.24 16.45 4.02
CA PHE A 236 29.07 15.23 3.22
C PHE A 236 27.85 14.41 3.60
N GLU A 237 27.42 14.46 4.88
CA GLU A 237 26.22 13.75 5.33
C GLU A 237 24.97 14.34 4.66
N ARG A 238 24.81 15.66 4.69
CA ARG A 238 23.70 16.34 4.01
C ARG A 238 23.76 16.12 2.49
N ALA A 239 24.94 16.20 1.89
CA ALA A 239 25.10 15.96 0.46
C ALA A 239 24.70 14.52 0.09
N ALA A 240 25.05 13.51 0.90
CA ALA A 240 24.66 12.12 0.68
C ALA A 240 23.13 11.93 0.77
N VAL A 241 22.48 12.53 1.77
CA VAL A 241 21.01 12.48 1.92
C VAL A 241 20.32 13.09 0.70
N LEU A 242 20.74 14.30 0.28
CA LEU A 242 20.17 14.97 -0.90
C LEU A 242 20.39 14.17 -2.18
N ARG A 243 21.58 13.61 -2.37
CA ARG A 243 21.90 12.75 -3.52
C ARG A 243 20.95 11.55 -3.60
N ASP A 244 20.73 10.89 -2.46
CA ASP A 244 19.88 9.71 -2.42
C ASP A 244 18.41 10.08 -2.67
N GLU A 245 17.93 11.20 -2.12
CA GLU A 245 16.59 11.74 -2.41
C GLU A 245 16.40 12.14 -3.88
N ILE A 246 17.41 12.79 -4.50
CA ILE A 246 17.42 13.11 -5.94
C ILE A 246 17.29 11.82 -6.76
N ARG A 247 18.10 10.80 -6.47
CA ARG A 247 18.02 9.50 -7.17
C ARG A 247 16.66 8.83 -7.01
N MET A 248 16.04 8.95 -5.84
CA MET A 248 14.69 8.42 -5.61
C MET A 248 13.62 9.15 -6.41
N LEU A 249 13.79 10.46 -6.62
CA LEU A 249 12.89 11.30 -7.41
C LEU A 249 13.12 11.13 -8.92
N GLU A 250 14.36 10.87 -9.35
CA GLU A 250 14.68 10.53 -10.74
C GLU A 250 14.07 9.19 -11.14
N ARG A 251 14.21 8.16 -10.29
CA ARG A 251 13.75 6.78 -10.53
C ARG A 251 12.32 6.53 -10.05
N LEU A 252 11.46 7.53 -10.18
CA LEU A 252 10.05 7.44 -9.78
C LEU A 252 9.25 6.48 -10.67
N ASP A 253 9.68 6.34 -11.92
CA ASP A 253 9.20 5.43 -12.98
C ASP A 253 9.61 3.97 -12.78
N GLU A 254 10.80 3.71 -12.22
CA GLU A 254 11.30 2.34 -11.97
C GLU A 254 10.61 1.64 -10.79
N ARG A 255 9.86 2.41 -9.97
CA ARG A 255 9.14 1.88 -8.80
C ARG A 255 7.84 1.26 -9.26
N GLY A 256 7.87 -0.06 -9.40
CA GLY A 256 6.78 -0.91 -9.91
C GLY A 256 5.36 -0.44 -9.59
N GLU A 257 4.50 -0.68 -10.57
CA GLU A 257 3.05 -0.53 -10.61
C GLU A 257 2.35 0.02 -9.34
N LEU A 258 1.72 1.20 -9.48
CA LEU A 258 0.83 1.75 -8.44
C LEU A 258 -0.36 0.83 -8.10
N ASP A 259 -0.68 -0.14 -8.97
CA ASP A 259 -1.76 -1.12 -8.79
C ASP A 259 -1.30 -2.51 -8.27
N THR A 260 -0.11 -3.03 -8.61
CA THR A 260 0.41 -4.32 -8.07
C THR A 260 1.41 -4.16 -6.93
N HIS A 261 1.73 -2.92 -6.54
CA HIS A 261 2.24 -2.60 -5.22
C HIS A 261 1.18 -1.90 -4.37
N ALA A 262 -0.09 -2.30 -4.54
CA ALA A 262 -0.93 -2.46 -3.37
C ALA A 262 -0.21 -3.47 -2.45
N GLN A 263 0.68 -2.96 -1.59
CA GLN A 263 0.82 -3.58 -0.28
C GLN A 263 -0.61 -3.86 0.18
N PRO A 264 -0.93 -5.10 0.59
CA PRO A 264 -2.29 -5.52 0.93
C PRO A 264 -2.90 -4.38 1.71
N GLU A 265 -4.02 -3.86 1.18
CA GLU A 265 -4.58 -2.57 1.54
C GLU A 265 -4.14 -2.19 2.95
N VAL A 266 -3.27 -1.19 3.10
CA VAL A 266 -3.09 -0.58 4.42
C VAL A 266 -4.42 0.14 4.66
N PHE A 267 -5.45 -0.64 4.97
CA PHE A 267 -6.62 -0.19 5.67
C PHE A 267 -6.08 0.66 6.80
N TYR A 268 -6.71 1.79 7.05
CA TYR A 268 -6.44 2.51 8.27
C TYR A 268 -6.71 1.56 9.45
N ILE A 269 -5.65 0.93 9.94
CA ILE A 269 -5.63 0.10 11.11
C ILE A 269 -5.24 1.07 12.19
N ASP A 270 -6.23 1.47 12.97
CA ASP A 270 -5.99 2.05 14.29
C ASP A 270 -5.60 0.88 15.20
N PRO A 271 -4.30 0.68 15.50
CA PRO A 271 -3.85 -0.52 16.22
C PRO A 271 -4.48 -0.59 17.60
N LYS A 272 -4.70 0.56 18.26
CA LYS A 272 -5.37 0.62 19.56
C LYS A 272 -6.81 0.13 19.48
N LYS A 273 -7.59 0.59 18.48
CA LYS A 273 -8.96 0.08 18.28
C LYS A 273 -8.99 -1.38 17.83
N GLY A 274 -8.01 -1.80 17.03
CA GLY A 274 -7.85 -3.20 16.62
C GLY A 274 -7.65 -4.12 17.82
N LEU A 275 -6.67 -3.82 18.68
CA LEU A 275 -6.38 -4.60 19.88
C LEU A 275 -7.51 -4.55 20.90
N ALA A 276 -8.13 -3.38 21.12
CA ALA A 276 -9.30 -3.27 21.99
C ALA A 276 -10.49 -4.08 21.46
N GLY A 277 -10.66 -4.11 20.14
CA GLY A 277 -11.64 -4.96 19.47
C GLY A 277 -11.33 -6.44 19.65
N LEU A 278 -10.07 -6.86 19.46
CA LEU A 278 -9.64 -8.24 19.66
C LEU A 278 -9.85 -8.70 21.09
N ARG A 279 -9.53 -7.87 22.10
CA ARG A 279 -9.82 -8.17 23.50
C ARG A 279 -11.29 -8.52 23.71
N LYS A 280 -12.20 -7.71 23.15
CA LYS A 280 -13.65 -7.91 23.29
C LYS A 280 -14.12 -9.17 22.54
N VAL A 281 -13.69 -9.32 21.29
CA VAL A 281 -14.13 -10.40 20.40
C VAL A 281 -13.62 -11.77 20.87
N LEU A 282 -12.38 -11.82 21.36
CA LEU A 282 -11.75 -13.06 21.82
C LEU A 282 -11.91 -13.28 23.33
N HIS A 283 -12.64 -12.41 24.03
CA HIS A 283 -12.88 -12.46 25.48
C HIS A 283 -11.59 -12.54 26.32
N LEU A 284 -10.57 -11.76 25.93
CA LEU A 284 -9.28 -11.73 26.64
C LEU A 284 -9.39 -10.91 27.92
N SER A 285 -8.71 -11.37 28.98
CA SER A 285 -8.61 -10.67 30.26
C SER A 285 -7.98 -9.28 30.08
N GLU A 286 -6.90 -9.21 29.31
CA GLU A 286 -6.14 -8.01 29.01
C GLU A 286 -6.13 -7.69 27.51
N THR A 287 -5.73 -6.46 27.18
CA THR A 287 -5.55 -6.06 25.78
C THR A 287 -4.31 -6.76 25.24
N PRO A 288 -4.41 -7.55 24.16
CA PRO A 288 -3.25 -8.27 23.62
C PRO A 288 -2.21 -7.26 23.14
N ARG A 289 -0.94 -7.58 23.32
CA ARG A 289 0.20 -6.77 22.87
C ARG A 289 0.97 -7.48 21.78
N VAL A 290 1.27 -8.76 21.94
CA VAL A 290 2.07 -9.56 21.02
C VAL A 290 1.18 -10.51 20.23
N ILE A 291 1.21 -10.39 18.90
CA ILE A 291 0.50 -11.28 17.99
C ILE A 291 1.54 -11.91 17.05
N GLU A 292 1.61 -13.23 16.99
CA GLU A 292 2.42 -13.94 15.99
C GLU A 292 1.51 -14.51 14.89
N GLY A 293 1.87 -14.31 13.63
CA GLY A 293 1.16 -14.85 12.46
C GLY A 293 1.99 -15.91 11.75
N VAL A 294 1.38 -17.04 11.40
CA VAL A 294 2.04 -18.15 10.70
C VAL A 294 1.36 -18.43 9.36
N ASP A 295 2.14 -18.47 8.29
CA ASP A 295 1.73 -18.86 6.93
C ASP A 295 2.62 -20.00 6.42
N ILE A 296 2.03 -20.95 5.67
CA ILE A 296 2.73 -22.05 5.01
C ILE A 296 2.78 -21.80 3.51
N ALA A 297 3.98 -21.81 2.94
CA ALA A 297 4.18 -21.60 1.52
C ALA A 297 4.93 -22.76 0.86
N HIS A 298 4.43 -23.18 -0.31
CA HIS A 298 5.00 -24.27 -1.11
C HIS A 298 5.91 -23.71 -2.19
N LEU A 299 7.18 -24.09 -2.18
CA LEU A 299 8.15 -23.74 -3.22
C LEU A 299 8.05 -24.72 -4.39
N GLY A 300 8.32 -24.23 -5.60
CA GLY A 300 8.55 -25.10 -6.76
C GLY A 300 9.75 -26.00 -6.50
N GLY A 301 9.58 -27.32 -6.69
CA GLY A 301 10.60 -28.33 -6.37
C GLY A 301 10.33 -29.16 -5.10
N GLY A 302 9.14 -29.05 -4.50
CA GLY A 302 8.71 -29.91 -3.39
C GLY A 302 9.22 -29.51 -2.00
N GLN A 303 9.77 -28.30 -1.85
CA GLN A 303 10.18 -27.77 -0.54
C GLN A 303 9.06 -26.92 0.08
N THR A 304 8.74 -27.15 1.35
CA THR A 304 7.77 -26.33 2.09
C THR A 304 8.50 -25.42 3.08
N VAL A 305 8.07 -24.16 3.15
CA VAL A 305 8.63 -23.16 4.08
C VAL A 305 7.49 -22.48 4.80
N ALA A 306 7.63 -22.34 6.12
CA ALA A 306 6.74 -21.53 6.91
C ALA A 306 7.34 -20.16 7.20
N SER A 307 6.48 -19.16 7.20
CA SER A 307 6.79 -17.78 7.53
C SER A 307 6.09 -17.42 8.84
N LEU A 308 6.86 -16.93 9.80
CA LEU A 308 6.35 -16.41 11.06
C LEU A 308 6.65 -14.91 11.14
N VAL A 309 5.60 -14.12 11.34
CA VAL A 309 5.69 -12.67 11.57
C VAL A 309 5.26 -12.35 12.99
N GLN A 310 5.81 -11.30 13.55
CA GLN A 310 5.48 -10.87 14.91
C GLN A 310 4.99 -9.42 14.87
N PHE A 311 3.94 -9.15 15.62
CA PHE A 311 3.36 -7.83 15.81
C PHE A 311 3.42 -7.49 17.29
N ILE A 312 3.78 -6.25 17.61
CA ILE A 312 3.80 -5.71 18.97
C ILE A 312 2.97 -4.43 18.96
N ASP A 313 2.00 -4.33 19.87
CA ASP A 313 1.04 -3.24 19.97
C ASP A 313 0.33 -2.97 18.62
N GLY A 314 0.01 -4.05 17.91
CA GLY A 314 -0.72 -4.05 16.63
C GLY A 314 0.09 -3.53 15.44
N LEU A 315 1.42 -3.42 15.59
CA LEU A 315 2.35 -3.00 14.54
C LEU A 315 3.37 -4.11 14.23
N PRO A 316 3.80 -4.28 12.97
CA PRO A 316 4.75 -5.32 12.62
C PRO A 316 6.13 -5.07 13.24
N PHE A 317 6.67 -6.10 13.89
CA PHE A 317 8.00 -6.12 14.51
C PHE A 317 8.92 -7.05 13.71
N LYS A 318 9.51 -6.50 12.64
CA LYS A 318 10.38 -7.23 11.70
C LYS A 318 11.54 -8.01 12.35
N PRO A 319 12.22 -7.53 13.41
CA PRO A 319 13.26 -8.31 14.08
C PRO A 319 12.77 -9.63 14.68
N GLY A 320 11.46 -9.75 14.96
CA GLY A 320 10.82 -10.98 15.43
C GLY A 320 10.48 -11.98 14.33
N TYR A 321 10.66 -11.63 13.05
CA TYR A 321 10.24 -12.49 11.94
C TYR A 321 11.17 -13.70 11.82
N ARG A 322 10.61 -14.86 11.51
CA ARG A 322 11.35 -16.11 11.36
C ARG A 322 10.87 -16.88 10.14
N ARG A 323 11.77 -17.66 9.55
CA ARG A 323 11.45 -18.62 8.50
C ARG A 323 11.84 -20.01 8.97
N PHE A 324 10.99 -20.97 8.71
CA PHE A 324 11.22 -22.36 9.04
C PHE A 324 11.22 -23.16 7.74
N ARG A 325 12.38 -23.75 7.42
CA ARG A 325 12.42 -24.82 6.42
C ARG A 325 11.85 -26.08 7.07
N ILE A 326 10.79 -26.62 6.46
CA ILE A 326 10.14 -27.86 6.87
C ILE A 326 11.04 -29.02 6.44
N LYS A 327 11.30 -29.96 7.35
CA LYS A 327 12.23 -31.08 7.09
C LYS A 327 11.52 -32.43 7.04
N ASP A 328 10.40 -32.57 7.76
CA ASP A 328 9.85 -33.87 8.12
C ASP A 328 8.62 -34.29 7.29
N VAL A 329 8.37 -33.63 6.16
CA VAL A 329 7.17 -33.87 5.33
C VAL A 329 7.57 -34.29 3.91
N SER A 330 7.29 -35.54 3.56
CA SER A 330 7.30 -36.01 2.18
C SER A 330 5.98 -35.62 1.49
N GLY A 331 6.03 -34.63 0.59
CA GLY A 331 4.87 -34.14 -0.15
C GLY A 331 4.26 -32.85 0.43
N ILE A 332 3.10 -32.44 -0.09
CA ILE A 332 2.39 -31.21 0.30
C ILE A 332 1.43 -31.56 1.45
N ASP A 333 1.88 -31.41 2.70
CA ASP A 333 1.04 -31.55 3.90
C ASP A 333 1.16 -30.31 4.81
N ASP A 334 0.20 -29.40 4.66
CA ASP A 334 0.12 -28.16 5.42
C ASP A 334 -0.14 -28.39 6.92
N PHE A 335 -0.86 -29.46 7.26
CA PHE A 335 -1.18 -29.78 8.65
C PHE A 335 0.08 -30.17 9.42
N ARG A 336 0.89 -31.05 8.82
CA ARG A 336 2.19 -31.43 9.41
C ARG A 336 3.18 -30.27 9.45
N SER A 337 3.18 -29.43 8.41
CA SER A 337 4.06 -28.26 8.36
C SER A 337 3.75 -27.28 9.51
N ILE A 338 2.47 -27.02 9.78
CA ILE A 338 2.05 -26.18 10.92
C ILE A 338 2.43 -26.84 12.25
N TYR A 339 2.16 -28.14 12.40
CA TYR A 339 2.54 -28.89 13.58
C TYR A 339 4.05 -28.77 13.86
N GLU A 340 4.91 -28.95 12.86
CA GLU A 340 6.37 -28.86 13.00
C GLU A 340 6.81 -27.45 13.44
N VAL A 341 6.25 -26.41 12.81
CA VAL A 341 6.63 -25.01 13.05
C VAL A 341 6.21 -24.56 14.45
N VAL A 342 4.96 -24.82 14.82
CA VAL A 342 4.44 -24.54 16.16
C VAL A 342 5.25 -25.32 17.19
N SER A 343 5.54 -26.60 16.92
CA SER A 343 6.33 -27.42 17.84
C SER A 343 7.70 -26.81 18.11
N ARG A 344 8.43 -26.49 17.05
CA ARG A 344 9.79 -25.93 17.13
C ARG A 344 9.82 -24.55 17.77
N ARG A 345 8.87 -23.67 17.44
CA ARG A 345 8.82 -22.30 17.98
C ARG A 345 8.55 -22.30 19.48
N PHE A 346 7.53 -23.02 19.92
CA PHE A 346 7.08 -22.96 21.31
C PHE A 346 7.92 -23.83 22.25
N ARG A 347 8.52 -24.92 21.76
CA ARG A 347 9.57 -25.63 22.51
C ARG A 347 10.73 -24.71 22.86
N LYS A 348 11.20 -23.95 21.87
CA LYS A 348 12.30 -23.03 22.06
C LYS A 348 11.94 -21.93 23.06
N LEU A 349 10.78 -21.28 22.90
CA LEU A 349 10.31 -20.26 23.85
C LEU A 349 10.21 -20.80 25.27
N SER A 350 9.66 -22.00 25.44
CA SER A 350 9.55 -22.65 26.75
C SER A 350 10.90 -22.98 27.37
N ASN A 351 11.87 -23.48 26.58
CA ASN A 351 13.20 -23.83 27.06
C ASN A 351 14.03 -22.59 27.41
N ASP A 352 13.90 -21.52 26.62
CA ASP A 352 14.65 -20.27 26.79
C ASP A 352 14.01 -19.36 27.87
N GLY A 353 12.86 -19.77 28.45
CA GLY A 353 12.12 -18.98 29.44
C GLY A 353 11.54 -17.68 28.87
N GLU A 354 11.36 -17.60 27.55
CA GLU A 354 10.82 -16.43 26.85
C GLU A 354 9.29 -16.39 26.98
N THR A 355 8.73 -15.18 27.03
CA THR A 355 7.27 -14.98 27.07
C THR A 355 6.62 -15.37 25.74
N PHE A 356 5.46 -16.01 25.85
CA PHE A 356 4.66 -16.39 24.69
C PHE A 356 3.93 -15.17 24.11
N PRO A 357 3.57 -15.19 22.82
CA PRO A 357 2.67 -14.19 22.27
C PRO A 357 1.30 -14.27 22.96
N ASP A 358 0.59 -13.15 23.05
CA ASP A 358 -0.78 -13.15 23.57
C ASP A 358 -1.74 -13.87 22.61
N ILE A 359 -1.49 -13.73 21.30
CA ILE A 359 -2.26 -14.37 20.23
C ILE A 359 -1.33 -15.05 19.23
N LEU A 360 -1.60 -16.31 18.90
CA LEU A 360 -1.04 -17.00 17.74
C LEU A 360 -2.13 -17.12 16.65
N LEU A 361 -1.92 -16.43 15.53
CA LEU A 361 -2.77 -16.47 14.35
C LEU A 361 -2.21 -17.44 13.31
N ILE A 362 -3.01 -18.44 12.94
CA ILE A 362 -2.71 -19.37 11.85
C ILE A 362 -3.44 -18.93 10.58
N ASP A 363 -2.73 -18.73 9.48
CA ASP A 363 -3.34 -18.52 8.16
C ASP A 363 -3.92 -19.85 7.67
N GLY A 364 -5.23 -20.02 7.85
CA GLY A 364 -5.83 -21.32 7.63
C GLY A 364 -7.21 -21.55 8.24
N GLY A 365 -7.78 -22.69 7.88
CA GLY A 365 -9.06 -23.18 8.40
C GLY A 365 -8.92 -24.02 9.67
N LYS A 366 -10.06 -24.57 10.11
CA LYS A 366 -10.17 -25.37 11.34
C LYS A 366 -9.21 -26.56 11.44
N GLY A 367 -8.90 -27.22 10.32
CA GLY A 367 -7.93 -28.32 10.32
C GLY A 367 -6.53 -27.88 10.72
N GLN A 368 -6.08 -26.74 10.20
CA GLN A 368 -4.76 -26.16 10.48
C GLN A 368 -4.67 -25.67 11.94
N LEU A 369 -5.76 -25.09 12.46
CA LEU A 369 -5.90 -24.76 13.87
C LEU A 369 -5.75 -26.00 14.76
N ASN A 370 -6.41 -27.11 14.42
CA ASN A 370 -6.33 -28.36 15.18
C ASN A 370 -4.91 -28.95 15.18
N SER A 371 -4.17 -28.83 14.07
CA SER A 371 -2.77 -29.24 13.98
C SER A 371 -1.86 -28.40 14.87
N ALA A 372 -2.06 -27.07 14.92
CA ALA A 372 -1.35 -26.21 15.85
C ALA A 372 -1.64 -26.61 17.31
N MET A 373 -2.91 -26.88 17.64
CA MET A 373 -3.29 -27.32 18.99
C MET A 373 -2.72 -28.70 19.36
N ALA A 374 -2.55 -29.61 18.40
CA ALA A 374 -1.87 -30.88 18.64
C ALA A 374 -0.41 -30.67 19.06
N ALA A 375 0.31 -29.75 18.41
CA ALA A 375 1.70 -29.43 18.77
C ALA A 375 1.86 -28.94 20.21
N PHE A 376 0.87 -28.24 20.76
CA PHE A 376 0.88 -27.84 22.17
C PHE A 376 0.59 -29.01 23.12
N ARG A 377 -0.43 -29.84 22.81
CA ARG A 377 -0.78 -31.01 23.61
C ARG A 377 0.36 -32.01 23.71
N ASP A 378 0.99 -32.33 22.58
CA ASP A 378 2.04 -33.36 22.49
C ASP A 378 3.34 -32.94 23.19
N GLN A 379 3.48 -31.66 23.51
CA GLN A 379 4.61 -31.11 24.26
C GLN A 379 4.25 -30.71 25.69
N GLU A 380 2.99 -30.93 26.10
CA GLU A 380 2.47 -30.54 27.41
C GLU A 380 2.67 -29.04 27.70
N ILE A 381 2.68 -28.20 26.65
CA ILE A 381 2.82 -26.75 26.75
C ILE A 381 1.42 -26.14 26.77
N THR A 382 1.15 -25.29 27.77
CA THR A 382 -0.10 -24.50 27.78
C THR A 382 -0.06 -23.48 26.65
N PRO A 383 -1.01 -23.52 25.70
CA PRO A 383 -0.99 -22.63 24.54
C PRO A 383 -1.36 -21.20 24.93
N PRO A 384 -0.90 -20.19 24.17
CA PRO A 384 -1.49 -18.85 24.20
C PRO A 384 -2.90 -18.87 23.57
N THR A 385 -3.51 -17.71 23.37
CA THR A 385 -4.75 -17.65 22.57
C THR A 385 -4.43 -18.01 21.12
N VAL A 386 -4.79 -19.22 20.67
CA VAL A 386 -4.60 -19.64 19.28
C VAL A 386 -5.89 -19.42 18.51
N ILE A 387 -5.80 -18.81 17.34
CA ILE A 387 -6.92 -18.61 16.41
C ILE A 387 -6.46 -18.92 14.98
N SER A 388 -7.41 -19.23 14.10
CA SER A 388 -7.14 -19.25 12.66
C SER A 388 -8.09 -18.34 11.90
N LEU A 389 -7.63 -17.79 10.79
CA LEU A 389 -8.41 -16.91 9.92
C LEU A 389 -8.55 -17.55 8.54
N ALA A 390 -9.77 -17.93 8.16
CA ALA A 390 -10.03 -18.55 6.86
C ALA A 390 -10.16 -17.50 5.74
N LYS A 391 -9.39 -17.69 4.66
CA LYS A 391 -9.22 -16.72 3.57
C LYS A 391 -10.49 -16.38 2.76
N ARG A 392 -11.47 -17.28 2.66
CA ARG A 392 -12.66 -17.07 1.79
C ARG A 392 -13.67 -16.11 2.42
N ASP A 393 -14.01 -16.35 3.68
CA ASP A 393 -15.11 -15.67 4.36
C ASP A 393 -14.64 -14.82 5.56
N GLU A 394 -13.32 -14.72 5.77
CA GLU A 394 -12.71 -13.96 6.89
C GLU A 394 -13.23 -14.40 8.26
N GLU A 395 -13.49 -15.70 8.37
CA GLU A 395 -14.02 -16.37 9.56
C GLU A 395 -12.90 -16.68 10.56
N ILE A 396 -13.13 -16.32 11.82
CA ILE A 396 -12.18 -16.56 12.92
C ILE A 396 -12.59 -17.85 13.64
N PHE A 397 -11.72 -18.86 13.61
CA PHE A 397 -11.92 -20.11 14.34
C PHE A 397 -11.17 -20.12 15.67
N ARG A 398 -11.81 -20.67 16.70
CA ARG A 398 -11.25 -20.86 18.03
C ARG A 398 -11.17 -22.36 18.39
N PRO A 399 -10.16 -22.80 19.16
CA PRO A 399 -10.07 -24.18 19.61
C PRO A 399 -11.31 -24.60 20.40
N GLY A 400 -11.85 -25.79 20.13
CA GLY A 400 -13.00 -26.35 20.86
C GLY A 400 -14.36 -25.79 20.47
N GLU A 401 -14.42 -24.72 19.66
CA GLU A 401 -15.68 -24.10 19.25
C GLU A 401 -16.17 -24.65 17.89
N SER A 402 -17.46 -24.90 17.77
CA SER A 402 -18.07 -25.40 16.52
C SER A 402 -18.29 -24.27 15.51
N GLU A 403 -18.73 -23.10 15.97
CA GLU A 403 -19.07 -21.95 15.13
C GLU A 403 -17.93 -20.92 15.05
N PRO A 404 -17.62 -20.40 13.85
CA PRO A 404 -16.65 -19.32 13.70
C PRO A 404 -17.24 -17.98 14.14
N ILE A 405 -16.37 -17.08 14.61
CA ILE A 405 -16.73 -15.69 14.81
C ILE A 405 -16.69 -14.97 13.46
N ARG A 406 -17.82 -14.35 13.09
CA ARG A 406 -17.94 -13.48 11.91
C ARG A 406 -17.98 -12.03 12.34
N LEU A 407 -17.03 -11.24 11.83
CA LEU A 407 -16.97 -9.82 12.08
C LEU A 407 -17.39 -9.04 10.83
N SER A 408 -17.94 -7.84 11.04
CA SER A 408 -18.13 -6.89 9.93
C SER A 408 -16.80 -6.59 9.24
N LYS A 409 -16.81 -6.45 7.90
CA LYS A 409 -15.64 -6.01 7.11
C LYS A 409 -15.07 -4.65 7.54
N SER A 410 -15.87 -3.84 8.25
CA SER A 410 -15.43 -2.55 8.82
C SER A 410 -14.81 -2.67 10.22
N ALA A 411 -14.85 -3.85 10.86
CA ALA A 411 -14.37 -4.04 12.22
C ALA A 411 -12.83 -3.90 12.28
N PHE A 412 -12.35 -3.05 13.18
CA PHE A 412 -10.90 -2.83 13.39
C PHE A 412 -10.17 -4.11 13.82
N ALA A 413 -10.83 -4.98 14.61
CA ALA A 413 -10.28 -6.26 15.02
C ALA A 413 -10.00 -7.18 13.83
N LEU A 414 -10.97 -7.29 12.91
CA LEU A 414 -10.81 -8.10 11.71
C LEU A 414 -9.68 -7.56 10.83
N ARG A 415 -9.64 -6.24 10.61
CA ARG A 415 -8.59 -5.59 9.81
C ARG A 415 -7.19 -5.81 10.39
N LEU A 416 -7.05 -5.85 11.72
CA LEU A 416 -5.78 -6.15 12.36
C LEU A 416 -5.37 -7.61 12.12
N LEU A 417 -6.29 -8.57 12.20
CA LEU A 417 -5.99 -9.98 11.88
C LEU A 417 -5.65 -10.17 10.40
N GLN A 418 -6.38 -9.51 9.50
CA GLN A 418 -6.06 -9.49 8.08
C GLN A 418 -4.66 -8.93 7.85
N TYR A 419 -4.27 -7.87 8.55
CA TYR A 419 -2.92 -7.31 8.40
C TYR A 419 -1.82 -8.26 8.87
N VAL A 420 -2.03 -8.97 9.97
CA VAL A 420 -1.09 -9.98 10.44
C VAL A 420 -0.95 -11.10 9.40
N ARG A 421 -2.08 -11.61 8.87
CA ARG A 421 -2.12 -12.64 7.82
C ARG A 421 -1.44 -12.17 6.53
N ASP A 422 -1.81 -10.99 6.05
CA ASP A 422 -1.33 -10.48 4.77
C ASP A 422 0.18 -10.16 4.85
N GLU A 423 0.68 -9.76 6.03
CA GLU A 423 2.10 -9.59 6.29
C GLU A 423 2.85 -10.93 6.37
N SER A 424 2.27 -11.99 6.96
CA SER A 424 2.86 -13.34 6.90
C SER A 424 2.93 -13.86 5.47
N HIS A 425 1.86 -13.66 4.70
CA HIS A 425 1.81 -14.04 3.30
C HIS A 425 2.82 -13.25 2.44
N ARG A 426 2.92 -11.92 2.64
CA ARG A 426 3.91 -11.07 1.98
C ARG A 426 5.34 -11.50 2.30
N PHE A 427 5.61 -11.83 3.56
CA PHE A 427 6.93 -12.26 4.01
C PHE A 427 7.33 -13.61 3.41
N ALA A 428 6.35 -14.50 3.19
CA ALA A 428 6.52 -15.75 2.47
C ALA A 428 6.83 -15.50 0.98
N GLN A 429 5.98 -14.74 0.27
CA GLN A 429 6.15 -14.43 -1.17
C GLN A 429 7.50 -13.79 -1.48
N HIS A 430 7.97 -12.85 -0.65
CA HIS A 430 9.28 -12.21 -0.85
C HIS A 430 10.44 -13.22 -0.89
N TYR A 431 10.33 -14.33 -0.15
CA TYR A 431 11.32 -15.41 -0.15
C TYR A 431 11.31 -16.22 -1.45
N HIS A 432 10.13 -16.46 -2.04
CA HIS A 432 10.00 -17.12 -3.35
C HIS A 432 10.73 -16.36 -4.46
N HIS A 433 10.63 -15.03 -4.45
CA HIS A 433 11.31 -14.18 -5.44
C HIS A 433 12.84 -14.26 -5.31
N ILE A 434 13.37 -14.22 -4.08
CA ILE A 434 14.81 -14.33 -3.82
C ILE A 434 15.34 -15.71 -4.25
N LEU A 435 14.66 -16.80 -3.89
CA LEU A 435 15.11 -18.14 -4.25
C LEU A 435 15.03 -18.43 -5.75
N ARG A 436 13.98 -17.95 -6.45
CA ARG A 436 13.91 -18.04 -7.91
C ARG A 436 15.08 -17.33 -8.58
N SER A 437 15.41 -16.11 -8.13
CA SER A 437 16.56 -15.36 -8.67
C SER A 437 17.90 -16.04 -8.46
N LYS A 438 18.02 -16.87 -7.42
CA LYS A 438 19.24 -17.63 -7.11
C LYS A 438 19.33 -18.93 -7.91
N ALA A 439 18.21 -19.64 -8.09
CA ALA A 439 18.16 -20.86 -8.90
C ALA A 439 18.45 -20.59 -10.39
N THR A 440 18.03 -19.45 -10.96
CA THR A 440 18.40 -19.07 -12.34
C THR A 440 19.85 -18.64 -12.51
N LEU A 441 20.58 -18.37 -11.42
CA LEU A 441 22.01 -18.04 -11.44
C LEU A 441 22.91 -19.28 -11.34
N ASP A 442 22.44 -20.36 -10.72
CA ASP A 442 23.18 -21.62 -10.60
C ASP A 442 22.98 -22.58 -11.80
N ASP A 443 22.06 -22.27 -12.72
CA ASP A 443 21.79 -23.00 -13.98
C ASP A 443 22.48 -22.36 -15.21
N ARG A 444 23.55 -21.57 -15.01
CA ARG A 444 24.37 -20.96 -16.07
C ARG A 444 25.85 -21.33 -15.99
#